data_AF-A0A9D8L6S2-F1
#
_entry.id   AF-A0A9D8L6S2-F1
#
_cell.length_a   1.000
_cell.length_b   1.000
_cell.length_c   1.000
_cell.angle_alpha   90.00
_cell.angle_beta   90.00
_cell.angle_gamma   90.00
#
_symmetry.space_group_name_H-M   'P 1'
#
loop_
_entity.id
_entity.type
_entity.pdbx_description
1 polymer ?
#
loop_
_entity_poly.entity_id
_entity_poly.type
_entity_poly.pdbx_seq_one_letter_code
_entity_poly.pdbx_strand_id
1 'polypeptide(L)'
;SGGNQQKVVIAKWLLTAARILLLNDPTRGIDVGTKQEIYRLLRQLADQGTAILFYSTDYDELIGCCDRVLILYGGRVARVLEGEAISEKNIVSASFNLAASEAVPAEAAP
;
A
#
# COMPACT_ATOMS: atom_id res chain seq x y z
N SER A 1 -19.51 7.34 15.23
CA SER A 1 -18.43 8.03 14.50
C SER A 1 -17.70 7.01 13.63
N GLY A 2 -17.05 7.45 12.54
CA GLY A 2 -16.22 6.58 11.70
C GLY A 2 -15.11 5.88 12.51
N GLY A 3 -14.45 6.60 13.42
CA GLY A 3 -13.41 6.03 14.29
C GLY A 3 -13.87 4.88 15.21
N ASN A 4 -15.13 4.87 15.68
CA ASN A 4 -15.63 3.72 16.47
C ASN A 4 -15.87 2.48 15.59
N GLN A 5 -16.34 2.67 14.36
CA GLN A 5 -16.53 1.55 13.42
C GLN A 5 -15.18 0.93 13.04
N GLN A 6 -14.17 1.77 12.82
CA GLN A 6 -12.80 1.33 12.56
C GLN A 6 -12.19 0.54 13.72
N LYS A 7 -12.32 1.02 14.96
CA LYS A 7 -11.85 0.28 16.15
C LYS A 7 -12.48 -1.11 16.26
N VAL A 8 -13.76 -1.23 15.93
CA VAL A 8 -14.47 -2.53 15.93
C VAL A 8 -13.94 -3.46 14.83
N VAL A 9 -13.66 -2.94 13.63
CA VAL A 9 -13.12 -3.75 12.51
C VAL A 9 -11.71 -4.24 12.84
N ILE A 10 -10.84 -3.34 13.31
CA ILE A 10 -9.48 -3.69 13.74
C ILE A 10 -9.51 -4.70 14.89
N ALA A 11 -10.36 -4.48 15.91
CA ALA A 11 -10.50 -5.40 17.03
C ALA A 11 -10.93 -6.80 16.56
N LYS A 12 -11.86 -6.88 15.58
CA LYS A 12 -12.25 -8.16 14.98
C LYS A 12 -11.06 -8.86 14.34
N TRP A 13 -10.20 -8.16 13.59
CA TRP A 13 -9.01 -8.77 12.99
C TRP A 13 -8.03 -9.29 14.04
N LEU A 14 -7.74 -8.48 15.07
CA LEU A 14 -6.86 -8.89 16.16
C LEU A 14 -7.35 -10.15 16.88
N LEU A 15 -8.66 -10.30 17.03
CA LEU A 15 -9.27 -11.47 17.65
C LEU A 15 -9.22 -12.73 16.78
N THR A 16 -8.98 -12.63 15.47
CA THR A 16 -8.94 -13.80 14.58
C THR A 16 -7.65 -14.60 14.67
N ALA A 17 -6.57 -14.02 15.22
CA ALA A 17 -5.22 -14.60 15.17
C ALA A 17 -4.86 -15.10 13.75
N ALA A 18 -5.35 -14.41 12.72
CA ALA A 18 -5.19 -14.84 11.34
C ALA A 18 -3.72 -14.79 10.92
N ARG A 19 -3.25 -15.87 10.28
CA ARG A 19 -1.90 -15.91 9.68
C ARG A 19 -1.82 -15.12 8.39
N ILE A 20 -2.95 -14.92 7.71
CA ILE A 20 -3.08 -14.20 6.44
C ILE A 20 -4.29 -13.27 6.52
N LEU A 21 -4.08 -11.99 6.21
CA LEU A 21 -5.11 -10.97 6.13
C LEU A 21 -5.26 -10.49 4.68
N LEU A 22 -6.50 -10.46 4.18
CA LEU A 22 -6.83 -9.96 2.84
C LEU A 22 -7.58 -8.63 3.00
N LEU A 23 -7.01 -7.55 2.47
CA LEU A 23 -7.55 -6.20 2.61
C LEU A 23 -7.86 -5.62 1.23
N ASN A 24 -9.06 -5.04 1.10
CA ASN A 24 -9.56 -4.44 -0.14
C ASN A 24 -10.00 -3.00 0.14
N ASP A 25 -9.19 -2.03 -0.32
CA ASP A 25 -9.35 -0.59 -0.07
C ASP A 25 -9.66 -0.27 1.42
N PRO A 26 -8.82 -0.72 2.38
CA PRO A 26 -9.17 -0.74 3.80
C PRO A 26 -9.36 0.64 4.43
N THR A 27 -8.85 1.73 3.84
CA THR A 27 -9.03 3.09 4.37
C THR A 27 -9.90 3.99 3.50
N ARG A 28 -10.66 3.42 2.56
CA ARG A 28 -11.62 4.17 1.76
C ARG A 28 -12.69 4.82 2.65
N GLY A 29 -12.85 6.14 2.50
CA GLY A 29 -13.82 6.92 3.28
C GLY A 29 -13.35 7.26 4.70
N ILE A 30 -12.08 6.98 5.04
CA ILE A 30 -11.44 7.38 6.29
C ILE A 30 -10.66 8.67 6.05
N ASP A 31 -10.70 9.59 7.01
CA ASP A 31 -9.96 10.85 6.95
C ASP A 31 -8.43 10.61 7.01
N VAL A 32 -7.67 11.51 6.40
CA VAL A 32 -6.21 11.38 6.24
C VAL A 32 -5.48 11.25 7.58
N GLY A 33 -5.93 11.93 8.64
CA GLY A 33 -5.30 11.85 9.96
C GLY A 33 -5.42 10.45 10.56
N THR A 34 -6.60 9.84 10.41
CA THR A 34 -6.90 8.52 10.94
C THR A 34 -6.27 7.38 10.11
N LYS A 35 -6.02 7.57 8.80
CA LYS A 35 -5.34 6.57 7.94
C LYS A 35 -3.98 6.15 8.50
N GLN A 36 -3.21 7.09 9.02
CA GLN A 36 -1.86 6.84 9.54
C GLN A 36 -1.85 5.88 10.73
N GLU A 37 -2.90 5.89 11.56
CA GLU A 37 -3.02 4.93 12.66
C GLU A 37 -3.26 3.50 12.15
N ILE A 38 -4.06 3.37 11.07
CA ILE A 38 -4.29 2.07 10.42
C ILE A 38 -2.99 1.54 9.84
N TYR A 39 -2.22 2.38 9.14
CA TYR A 39 -0.97 1.95 8.50
C TYR A 39 0.02 1.41 9.54
N ARG A 40 0.18 2.11 10.67
CA ARG A 40 1.03 1.66 11.78
C ARG A 40 0.58 0.31 12.34
N LEU A 41 -0.72 0.12 12.51
CA LEU A 41 -1.27 -1.14 13.02
C LEU A 41 -1.05 -2.30 12.04
N LEU A 42 -1.27 -2.07 10.75
CA LEU A 42 -1.03 -3.09 9.72
C LEU A 42 0.46 -3.45 9.61
N ARG A 43 1.34 -2.44 9.71
CA ARG A 43 2.79 -2.67 9.78
C ARG A 43 3.18 -3.49 11.00
N GLN A 44 2.64 -3.16 12.18
CA GLN A 44 2.88 -3.93 13.40
C GLN A 44 2.42 -5.38 13.26
N LEU A 45 1.28 -5.64 12.62
CA LEU A 45 0.80 -7.00 12.37
C LEU A 45 1.71 -7.76 11.42
N ALA A 46 2.18 -7.10 10.35
CA ALA A 46 3.14 -7.67 9.42
C ALA A 46 4.46 -8.03 10.12
N ASP A 47 4.99 -7.13 10.95
CA ASP A 47 6.23 -7.34 11.70
C ASP A 47 6.10 -8.47 12.75
N GLN A 48 4.88 -8.77 13.20
CA GLN A 48 4.57 -9.92 14.06
C GLN A 48 4.42 -11.24 13.29
N GLY A 49 4.63 -11.24 11.97
CA GLY A 49 4.59 -12.43 11.11
C GLY A 49 3.23 -12.71 10.46
N THR A 50 2.29 -11.75 10.50
CA THR A 50 1.04 -11.86 9.74
C THR A 50 1.31 -11.53 8.28
N ALA A 51 0.97 -12.43 7.35
CA ALA A 51 1.03 -12.10 5.93
C ALA A 51 -0.17 -11.22 5.55
N ILE A 52 0.05 -10.10 4.87
CA ILE A 52 -1.02 -9.20 4.43
C ILE A 52 -1.02 -9.13 2.91
N LEU A 53 -2.13 -9.55 2.28
CA LEU A 53 -2.40 -9.24 0.88
C LEU A 53 -3.26 -7.97 0.83
N PHE A 54 -2.66 -6.93 0.30
CA PHE A 54 -3.22 -5.59 0.30
C PHE A 54 -3.59 -5.18 -1.12
N TYR A 55 -4.87 -4.99 -1.38
CA TYR A 55 -5.39 -4.41 -2.61
C TYR A 55 -5.87 -3.00 -2.32
N SER A 56 -5.35 -2.03 -3.09
CA SER A 56 -5.74 -0.64 -2.94
C SER A 56 -5.61 0.15 -4.23
N THR A 57 -6.48 1.15 -4.33
CA THR A 57 -6.47 2.19 -5.35
C THR A 57 -5.79 3.48 -4.90
N ASP A 58 -5.34 3.55 -3.65
CA ASP A 58 -4.65 4.70 -3.06
C ASP A 58 -3.14 4.40 -2.98
N TYR A 59 -2.32 5.18 -3.69
CA TYR A 59 -0.87 4.96 -3.72
C TYR A 59 -0.21 5.26 -2.36
N ASP A 60 -0.77 6.14 -1.53
CA ASP A 60 -0.22 6.42 -0.20
C ASP A 60 -0.32 5.20 0.72
N GLU A 61 -1.39 4.41 0.58
CA GLU A 61 -1.53 3.13 1.28
C GLU A 61 -0.44 2.14 0.85
N LEU A 62 -0.23 2.03 -0.47
CA LEU A 62 0.76 1.11 -1.04
C LEU A 62 2.18 1.47 -0.59
N ILE A 63 2.53 2.75 -0.65
CA ILE A 63 3.84 3.27 -0.22
C ILE A 63 4.05 3.09 1.28
N GLY A 64 3.02 3.38 2.09
CA GLY A 64 3.13 3.35 3.55
C GLY A 64 3.11 1.94 4.17
N CYS A 65 2.51 0.96 3.50
CA CYS A 65 2.23 -0.35 4.11
C CYS A 65 2.92 -1.54 3.44
N CYS A 66 3.23 -1.47 2.14
CA CYS A 66 3.63 -2.66 1.38
C CYS A 66 5.15 -2.81 1.27
N ASP A 67 5.66 -4.02 1.51
CA ASP A 67 7.06 -4.37 1.20
C ASP A 67 7.28 -4.56 -0.32
N ARG A 68 6.20 -4.96 -1.03
CA ARG A 68 6.21 -5.23 -2.47
C ARG A 68 4.85 -4.92 -3.07
N VAL A 69 4.84 -4.29 -4.25
CA VAL A 69 3.62 -3.92 -4.98
C VAL A 69 3.64 -4.56 -6.37
N LEU A 70 2.58 -5.31 -6.70
CA LEU A 70 2.37 -5.88 -8.02
C LEU A 70 1.35 -5.02 -8.75
N ILE A 71 1.76 -4.45 -9.89
CA ILE A 71 0.88 -3.64 -10.73
C ILE A 71 0.29 -4.53 -11.82
N LEU A 72 -1.03 -4.62 -11.86
CA LEU A 72 -1.76 -5.40 -12.87
C LEU A 72 -2.20 -4.48 -14.01
N TYR A 73 -1.93 -4.90 -15.25
CA TYR A 73 -2.42 -4.25 -16.47
C TYR A 73 -2.80 -5.32 -17.50
N GLY A 74 -3.98 -5.19 -18.12
CA GLY A 74 -4.46 -6.16 -19.12
C GLY A 74 -4.55 -7.60 -18.59
N GLY A 75 -4.87 -7.78 -17.31
CA GLY A 75 -5.00 -9.10 -16.67
C GLY A 75 -3.68 -9.80 -16.35
N ARG A 76 -2.54 -9.10 -16.44
CA ARG A 76 -1.21 -9.64 -16.12
C ARG A 76 -0.47 -8.71 -15.17
N VAL A 77 0.49 -9.26 -14.42
CA VAL A 77 1.43 -8.45 -13.63
C VAL A 77 2.37 -7.77 -14.61
N ALA A 78 2.21 -6.46 -14.77
CA ALA A 78 3.00 -5.65 -15.68
C ALA A 78 4.29 -5.14 -15.03
N ARG A 79 4.27 -4.91 -13.72
CA ARG A 79 5.45 -4.48 -12.95
C ARG A 79 5.39 -5.00 -11.52
N VAL A 80 6.57 -5.22 -10.95
CA VAL A 80 6.76 -5.46 -9.52
C VAL A 80 7.65 -4.34 -8.99
N LEU A 81 7.21 -3.68 -7.92
CA LEU A 81 7.94 -2.60 -7.24
C LEU A 81 8.30 -3.05 -5.83
N GLU A 82 9.53 -2.78 -5.40
CA GLU A 82 10.06 -3.12 -4.08
C GLU A 82 10.96 -1.98 -3.58
N GLY A 83 11.04 -1.79 -2.25
CA GLY A 83 11.89 -0.76 -1.64
C GLY A 83 11.59 0.65 -2.16
N GLU A 84 12.64 1.41 -2.49
CA GLU A 84 12.53 2.79 -3.01
C GLU A 84 11.80 2.88 -4.36
N ALA A 85 11.63 1.77 -5.08
CA ALA A 85 10.85 1.76 -6.31
C ALA A 85 9.35 1.92 -6.06
N ILE A 86 8.87 1.67 -4.83
CA ILE A 86 7.49 1.93 -4.41
C ILE A 86 7.33 3.43 -4.17
N SER A 87 7.15 4.17 -5.25
CA SER A 87 6.91 5.62 -5.23
C SER A 87 5.65 5.96 -6.03
N GLU A 88 5.01 7.08 -5.71
CA GLU A 88 3.82 7.56 -6.42
C GLU A 88 4.07 7.61 -7.93
N LYS A 89 5.18 8.21 -8.35
CA LYS A 89 5.58 8.29 -9.77
C LYS A 89 5.64 6.92 -10.44
N ASN A 90 6.27 5.94 -9.78
CA ASN A 90 6.44 4.60 -10.34
C ASN A 90 5.13 3.80 -10.36
N ILE A 91 4.30 3.94 -9.32
CA ILE A 91 2.98 3.29 -9.24
C ILE A 91 2.05 3.84 -10.32
N VAL A 92 1.95 5.17 -10.43
CA VAL A 92 1.07 5.83 -11.40
C VAL A 92 1.54 5.51 -12.83
N SER A 93 2.82 5.66 -13.14
CA SER A 93 3.34 5.35 -14.49
C SER A 93 3.13 3.88 -14.86
N ALA A 94 3.40 2.95 -13.95
CA ALA A 94 3.18 1.52 -14.19
C ALA A 94 1.70 1.17 -14.38
N SER A 95 0.79 1.84 -13.65
CA SER A 95 -0.66 1.61 -13.75
C SER A 95 -1.22 2.00 -15.12
N PHE A 96 -0.62 2.98 -15.79
CA PHE A 96 -0.94 3.35 -17.17
C PHE A 96 -0.10 2.58 -18.22
N ASN A 97 0.70 1.60 -17.79
CA ASN A 97 1.63 0.86 -18.62
C ASN A 97 2.61 1.77 -19.40
N LEU A 98 3.04 2.87 -18.77
CA LEU A 98 4.06 3.76 -19.29
C LEU A 98 5.45 3.22 -18.93
N ALA A 99 6.40 3.32 -19.86
CA ALA A 99 7.80 3.02 -19.58
C ALA A 99 8.29 3.91 -18.43
N ALA A 100 9.10 3.36 -17.52
CA ALA A 100 9.79 4.18 -16.54
C ALA A 100 10.65 5.18 -17.33
N SER A 101 10.33 6.47 -17.22
CA SER A 101 11.21 7.53 -17.74
C SER A 101 12.59 7.26 -17.17
N GLU A 102 13.59 7.08 -18.04
CA GLU A 102 14.99 7.09 -17.65
C GLU A 102 15.21 8.29 -16.73
N ALA A 103 15.92 8.07 -15.62
CA ALA A 103 16.35 9.14 -14.76
C ALA A 103 17.14 10.11 -15.63
N VAL A 104 16.67 11.36 -15.74
CA VAL A 104 17.46 12.43 -16.34
C VAL A 104 18.76 12.48 -15.52
N PRO A 105 19.94 12.27 -16.12
CA PRO A 105 21.19 12.40 -15.40
C PRO A 105 21.22 13.78 -14.77
N ALA A 106 21.57 13.87 -13.49
CA ALA A 106 21.75 15.14 -12.83
C ALA A 106 22.69 16.00 -13.68
N GLU A 107 22.13 17.03 -14.31
CA GLU A 107 22.87 18.03 -15.05
C GLU A 107 23.87 18.62 -14.06
N ALA A 108 25.15 18.34 -14.27
CA ALA A 108 26.23 18.90 -13.49
C ALA A 108 26.12 20.42 -13.62
N ALA A 109 25.65 21.07 -12.56
CA ALA A 109 25.55 22.52 -12.50
C ALA A 109 26.96 23.12 -12.68
N PRO A 110 27.08 24.24 -13.43
CA PRO A 110 28.34 24.92 -13.67
C PRO A 110 28.94 25.56 -12.41
#